data_AF-A0A963CY68-F1
#
_entry.id   AF-A0A963CY68-F1
#
_cell.length_a   1.000
_cell.length_b   1.000
_cell.length_c   1.000
_cell.angle_alpha   90.00
_cell.angle_beta   90.00
_cell.angle_gamma   90.00
#
_symmetry.space_group_name_H-M   'P 1'
#
loop_
_entity.id
_entity.type
_entity.pdbx_description
1 polymer ?
#
loop_
_entity_poly.entity_id
_entity_poly.type
_entity_poly.pdbx_seq_one_letter_code
_entity_poly.pdbx_strand_id
1 'polypeptide(L)'
;MSPRICRIAGAALLALLLSACAARQGAAPVVDRGRNWQSARLALEQGRQRYEQGRYEQARLWLEEALTLGLGNTEEKVEAHKLAAFIACVESRLDACRHHFGALLAIDPGFELARAEVGHPMWGPVFAEVKHAAARR
;
A
#
# COMPACT_ATOMS: atom_id res chain seq x y z
N MET A 1 -62.19 25.87 -46.36
CA MET A 1 -60.75 26.06 -46.65
C MET A 1 -60.01 26.11 -45.32
N SER A 2 -59.27 25.05 -44.98
CA SER A 2 -58.44 24.95 -43.79
C SER A 2 -56.96 24.92 -44.19
N PRO A 3 -56.09 25.77 -43.64
CA PRO A 3 -54.66 25.60 -43.82
C PRO A 3 -54.08 24.64 -42.78
N ARG A 4 -53.29 23.68 -43.27
CA ARG A 4 -52.53 22.68 -42.51
C ARG A 4 -51.34 23.37 -41.84
N ILE A 5 -51.36 23.50 -40.52
CA ILE A 5 -50.24 24.07 -39.75
C ILE A 5 -49.18 22.98 -39.53
N CYS A 6 -48.12 23.10 -40.34
CA CYS A 6 -46.71 22.94 -40.03
C CYS A 6 -46.31 21.91 -38.95
N ARG A 7 -45.95 20.71 -39.41
CA ARG A 7 -45.28 19.61 -38.69
C ARG A 7 -43.82 19.91 -38.29
N ILE A 8 -43.50 21.09 -37.76
CA ILE A 8 -42.08 21.47 -37.51
C ILE A 8 -41.85 22.02 -36.09
N ALA A 9 -42.63 21.57 -35.11
CA ALA A 9 -42.42 21.93 -33.70
C ALA A 9 -41.89 20.75 -32.86
N GLY A 10 -41.40 19.68 -33.50
CA GLY A 10 -41.03 18.42 -32.81
C GLY A 10 -39.54 18.17 -32.58
N ALA A 11 -38.62 18.97 -33.12
CA ALA A 11 -37.21 18.54 -33.21
C ALA A 11 -36.18 19.55 -32.68
N ALA A 12 -36.58 20.72 -32.18
CA ALA A 12 -35.63 21.78 -31.82
C ALA A 12 -35.45 21.99 -30.30
N LEU A 13 -36.09 21.17 -29.45
CA LEU A 13 -36.00 21.30 -27.98
C LEU A 13 -35.22 20.17 -27.28
N LEU A 14 -34.57 19.28 -28.05
CA LEU A 14 -33.82 18.13 -27.50
C LEU A 14 -32.29 18.23 -27.65
N ALA A 15 -31.75 19.35 -28.16
CA ALA A 15 -30.33 19.50 -28.50
C ALA A 15 -29.54 20.47 -27.59
N LEU A 16 -30.10 20.90 -26.46
CA LEU A 16 -29.48 21.91 -25.57
C LEU A 16 -29.18 21.43 -24.14
N LEU A 17 -29.28 20.13 -23.86
CA LEU A 17 -29.02 19.56 -22.51
C LEU A 17 -27.76 18.68 -22.40
N LEU A 18 -26.83 18.74 -23.36
CA LEU A 18 -25.65 17.83 -23.41
C LEU A 18 -24.28 18.48 -23.22
N SER A 19 -24.18 19.74 -22.81
CA SER A 19 -22.87 20.40 -22.64
C SER A 19 -22.72 21.12 -21.30
N ALA A 20 -22.84 20.35 -20.21
CA ALA A 20 -22.51 20.84 -18.87
C ALA A 20 -21.38 20.00 -18.25
N CYS A 21 -20.16 20.49 -18.47
CA CYS A 21 -18.95 20.24 -17.68
C CYS A 21 -18.25 18.87 -17.78
N ALA A 22 -17.78 18.53 -18.98
CA ALA A 22 -16.52 17.80 -19.14
C ALA A 22 -15.32 18.73 -18.82
N ALA A 23 -15.14 19.09 -17.54
CA ALA A 23 -13.98 19.87 -17.08
C ALA A 23 -13.70 19.66 -15.58
N ARG A 24 -13.35 18.44 -15.20
CA ARG A 24 -12.49 18.17 -14.04
C ARG A 24 -11.43 17.14 -14.43
N GLN A 25 -10.58 17.55 -15.35
CA GLN A 25 -9.26 16.95 -15.50
C GLN A 25 -8.39 17.63 -14.43
N GLY A 26 -8.62 17.28 -13.16
CA GLY A 26 -7.71 17.66 -12.10
C GLY A 26 -6.37 17.03 -12.41
N ALA A 27 -5.32 17.85 -12.42
CA ALA A 27 -3.93 17.39 -12.47
C ALA A 27 -3.76 16.14 -11.60
N ALA A 28 -3.00 15.15 -12.09
CA ALA A 28 -2.61 14.00 -11.30
C ALA A 28 -2.20 14.48 -9.90
N PRO A 29 -2.74 13.88 -8.81
CA PRO A 29 -2.45 14.36 -7.48
C PRO A 29 -0.94 14.38 -7.31
N VAL A 30 -0.36 15.58 -7.14
CA VAL A 30 0.92 15.71 -6.45
C VAL A 30 0.67 15.02 -5.13
N VAL A 31 1.23 13.82 -4.96
CA VAL A 31 1.15 13.07 -3.72
C VAL A 31 1.84 13.97 -2.68
N ASP A 32 1.02 14.74 -1.97
CA ASP A 32 1.44 15.53 -0.82
C ASP A 32 1.85 14.52 0.24
N ARG A 33 3.13 14.16 0.21
CA ARG A 33 3.75 13.27 1.19
C ARG A 33 3.37 13.71 2.60
N GLY A 34 3.26 15.01 2.88
CA GLY A 34 2.84 15.52 4.21
C GLY A 34 1.46 15.06 4.69
N ARG A 35 0.55 14.69 3.78
CA ARG A 35 -0.82 14.21 4.09
C ARG A 35 -0.98 12.69 4.06
N ASN A 36 -0.04 11.98 3.44
CA ASN A 36 -0.14 10.52 3.30
C ASN A 36 0.43 9.78 4.53
N TRP A 37 1.38 10.36 5.26
CA TRP A 37 2.02 9.72 6.40
C TRP A 37 1.04 9.39 7.54
N GLN A 38 0.03 10.24 7.81
CA GLN A 38 -1.00 9.94 8.81
C GLN A 38 -1.85 8.74 8.39
N SER A 39 -2.27 8.68 7.12
CA SER A 39 -3.01 7.55 6.57
C SER A 39 -2.17 6.28 6.57
N ALA A 40 -0.87 6.38 6.26
CA ALA A 40 0.06 5.26 6.33
C ALA A 40 0.22 4.73 7.76
N ARG A 41 0.32 5.63 8.75
CA ARG A 41 0.38 5.22 10.15
C ARG A 41 -0.91 4.53 10.60
N LEU A 42 -2.07 5.00 10.15
CA LEU A 42 -3.34 4.30 10.39
C LEU A 42 -3.36 2.92 9.74
N ALA A 43 -2.84 2.79 8.51
CA ALA A 43 -2.72 1.50 7.84
C ALA A 43 -1.75 0.56 8.57
N LEU A 44 -0.61 1.05 9.06
CA LEU A 44 0.32 0.26 9.88
C LEU A 44 -0.34 -0.24 11.15
N GLU A 45 -1.10 0.61 11.83
CA GLU A 45 -1.83 0.22 13.05
C GLU A 45 -2.90 -0.85 12.75
N GLN A 46 -3.63 -0.71 11.64
CA GLN A 46 -4.52 -1.79 11.19
C GLN A 46 -3.74 -3.08 10.91
N GLY A 47 -2.60 -3.00 10.23
CA GLY A 47 -1.72 -4.14 9.95
C GLY A 47 -1.28 -4.86 11.23
N ARG A 48 -0.82 -4.11 12.24
CA ARG A 48 -0.42 -4.60 13.57
C ARG A 48 -1.57 -5.35 14.24
N GLN A 49 -2.74 -4.73 14.35
CA GLN A 49 -3.90 -5.34 14.99
C GLN A 49 -4.32 -6.65 14.31
N ARG A 50 -4.30 -6.70 12.97
CA ARG A 50 -4.61 -7.93 12.23
C ARG A 50 -3.55 -9.00 12.44
N TYR A 51 -2.27 -8.63 12.49
CA TYR A 51 -1.17 -9.54 12.74
C TYR A 51 -1.29 -10.20 14.11
N GLU A 52 -1.50 -9.39 15.17
CA GLU A 52 -1.68 -9.86 16.54
C GLU A 52 -2.89 -10.79 16.69
N GLN A 53 -3.91 -10.60 15.87
CA GLN A 53 -5.12 -11.42 15.84
C GLN A 53 -4.98 -12.66 14.94
N GLY A 54 -3.79 -12.94 14.40
CA GLY A 54 -3.52 -14.07 13.51
C GLY A 54 -4.14 -13.95 12.12
N ARG A 55 -4.69 -12.78 11.75
CA ARG A 55 -5.31 -12.52 10.44
C ARG A 55 -4.25 -12.07 9.43
N TYR A 56 -3.32 -12.96 9.12
CA TYR A 56 -2.10 -12.64 8.36
C TYR A 56 -2.35 -12.12 6.94
N GLU A 57 -3.34 -12.66 6.23
CA GLU A 57 -3.70 -12.16 4.89
C GLU A 57 -4.11 -10.68 4.94
N GLN A 58 -4.98 -10.33 5.90
CA GLN A 58 -5.45 -8.96 6.07
C GLN A 58 -4.32 -8.05 6.59
N ALA A 59 -3.50 -8.55 7.51
CA ALA A 59 -2.34 -7.83 8.02
C ALA A 59 -1.40 -7.45 6.88
N ARG A 60 -1.08 -8.39 5.99
CA ARG A 60 -0.25 -8.15 4.81
C ARG A 60 -0.80 -7.01 3.96
N LEU A 61 -2.09 -7.03 3.62
CA LEU A 61 -2.69 -5.98 2.79
C LEU A 61 -2.55 -4.58 3.42
N TRP A 62 -2.79 -4.47 4.72
CA TRP A 62 -2.63 -3.21 5.44
C TRP A 62 -1.18 -2.75 5.57
N LEU A 63 -0.24 -3.68 5.76
CA LEU A 63 1.18 -3.37 5.83
C LEU A 63 1.73 -2.90 4.48
N GLU A 64 1.32 -3.53 3.38
CA GLU A 64 1.67 -3.08 2.02
C GLU A 64 1.07 -1.70 1.70
N GLU A 65 -0.17 -1.45 2.14
CA GLU A 65 -0.80 -0.13 2.01
C GLU A 65 -0.02 0.92 2.81
N ALA A 66 0.39 0.62 4.04
CA ALA A 66 1.20 1.53 4.86
C ALA A 66 2.54 1.87 4.19
N LEU A 67 3.22 0.87 3.62
CA LEU A 67 4.47 1.06 2.89
C LEU A 67 4.25 1.87 1.60
N THR A 68 3.14 1.64 0.89
CA THR A 68 2.79 2.34 -0.36
C THR A 68 2.42 3.80 -0.13
N LEU A 69 1.60 4.07 0.88
CA LEU A 69 1.29 5.43 1.32
C LEU A 69 2.56 6.13 1.82
N GLY A 70 3.55 5.36 2.27
CA GLY A 70 4.80 5.85 2.84
C GLY A 70 4.61 6.14 4.31
N LEU A 71 5.51 5.63 5.16
CA LEU A 71 5.55 5.90 6.61
C LEU A 71 6.54 7.02 6.98
N GLY A 72 6.15 7.89 7.91
CA GLY A 72 6.81 9.18 8.11
C GLY A 72 8.14 9.07 8.85
N ASN A 73 8.27 8.05 9.70
CA ASN A 73 9.48 7.80 10.48
C ASN A 73 10.12 6.45 10.11
N THR A 74 11.40 6.32 10.44
CA THR A 74 12.23 5.15 10.12
C THR A 74 11.77 3.92 10.90
N GLU A 75 11.39 4.07 12.16
CA GLU A 75 10.98 2.98 13.05
C GLU A 75 9.71 2.28 12.52
N GLU A 76 8.70 3.05 12.12
CA GLU A 76 7.46 2.55 11.51
C GLU A 76 7.75 1.79 10.21
N LYS A 77 8.68 2.29 9.36
CA LYS A 77 9.08 1.57 8.13
C LYS A 77 9.74 0.24 8.44
N VAL A 78 10.68 0.23 9.40
CA VAL A 78 11.38 -0.98 9.84
C VAL A 78 10.37 -1.98 10.39
N GLU A 79 9.44 -1.53 11.24
CA GLU A 79 8.39 -2.37 11.78
C GLU A 79 7.47 -2.93 10.69
N ALA A 80 7.00 -2.10 9.76
CA ALA A 80 6.12 -2.53 8.69
C ALA A 80 6.77 -3.62 7.83
N HIS A 81 8.04 -3.41 7.44
CA HIS A 81 8.81 -4.42 6.71
C HIS A 81 9.06 -5.68 7.54
N LYS A 82 9.34 -5.56 8.84
CA LYS A 82 9.55 -6.71 9.73
C LYS A 82 8.31 -7.61 9.79
N LEU A 83 7.14 -7.03 10.04
CA LEU A 83 5.88 -7.77 10.11
C LEU A 83 5.52 -8.39 8.75
N ALA A 84 5.71 -7.64 7.66
CA ALA A 84 5.48 -8.13 6.30
C ALA A 84 6.42 -9.30 5.95
N ALA A 85 7.70 -9.24 6.37
CA ALA A 85 8.65 -10.34 6.21
C ALA A 85 8.21 -11.59 6.97
N PHE A 86 7.82 -11.46 8.24
CA PHE A 86 7.34 -12.59 9.05
C PHE A 86 6.12 -13.26 8.42
N ILE A 87 5.13 -12.48 7.99
CA ILE A 87 3.95 -13.00 7.30
C ILE A 87 4.36 -13.73 6.01
N ALA A 88 5.20 -13.10 5.18
CA ALA A 88 5.64 -13.69 3.92
C ALA A 88 6.39 -15.02 4.12
N CYS A 89 7.23 -15.11 5.15
CA CYS A 89 7.95 -16.34 5.47
C CYS A 89 7.00 -17.47 5.93
N VAL A 90 6.01 -17.18 6.78
CA VAL A 90 5.02 -18.17 7.23
C VAL A 90 4.11 -18.62 6.08
N GLU A 91 3.78 -17.72 5.15
CA GLU A 91 3.01 -18.03 3.93
C GLU A 91 3.86 -18.70 2.81
N SER A 92 5.13 -19.03 3.08
CA SER A 92 6.06 -19.62 2.10
C SER A 92 6.34 -18.76 0.85
N ARG A 93 6.10 -17.44 0.93
CA ARG A 93 6.42 -16.45 -0.13
C ARG A 93 7.85 -15.93 0.04
N LEU A 94 8.83 -16.80 -0.18
CA LEU A 94 10.24 -16.53 0.19
C LEU A 94 10.87 -15.32 -0.52
N ASP A 95 10.50 -15.03 -1.77
CA ASP A 95 10.98 -13.83 -2.46
C ASP A 95 10.51 -12.54 -1.77
N ALA A 96 9.25 -12.48 -1.37
CA ALA A 96 8.70 -11.37 -0.61
C ALA A 96 9.32 -11.28 0.79
N CYS A 97 9.56 -12.42 1.45
CA CYS A 97 10.22 -12.44 2.75
C CYS A 97 11.63 -11.84 2.67
N ARG A 98 12.45 -12.27 1.69
CA ARG A 98 13.77 -11.70 1.43
C ARG A 98 13.70 -10.22 1.07
N HIS A 99 12.74 -9.84 0.24
CA HIS A 99 12.54 -8.46 -0.17
C HIS A 99 12.32 -7.54 1.04
N HIS A 100 11.38 -7.87 1.93
CA HIS A 100 11.09 -7.02 3.08
C HIS A 100 12.25 -6.99 4.09
N PHE A 101 12.93 -8.11 4.36
CA PHE A 101 14.14 -8.06 5.19
C PHE A 101 15.25 -7.22 4.56
N GLY A 102 15.43 -7.30 3.24
CA GLY A 102 16.40 -6.48 2.53
C GLY A 102 16.05 -4.99 2.57
N ALA A 103 14.77 -4.65 2.38
CA ALA A 103 14.28 -3.28 2.49
C ALA A 103 14.45 -2.73 3.91
N LEU A 104 14.15 -3.54 4.93
CA LEU A 104 14.39 -3.22 6.33
C LEU A 104 15.87 -2.92 6.57
N LEU A 105 16.78 -3.80 6.15
CA LEU A 105 18.22 -3.63 6.37
C LEU A 105 18.83 -2.48 5.55
N ALA A 106 18.20 -2.10 4.44
CA ALA A 106 18.60 -0.90 3.71
C ALA A 106 18.22 0.39 4.47
N ILE A 107 17.20 0.33 5.33
CA ILE A 107 16.75 1.45 6.17
C ILE A 107 17.53 1.49 7.48
N ASP A 108 17.73 0.33 8.11
CA ASP A 108 18.51 0.15 9.32
C ASP A 108 19.52 -1.00 9.15
N PRO A 109 20.76 -0.70 8.70
CA PRO A 109 21.79 -1.72 8.52
C PRO A 109 22.22 -2.43 9.81
N GLY A 110 21.99 -1.81 10.96
CA GLY A 110 22.33 -2.35 12.28
C GLY A 110 21.24 -3.23 12.88
N PHE A 111 20.08 -3.34 12.22
CA PHE A 111 18.93 -4.04 12.77
C PHE A 111 19.24 -5.49 13.14
N GLU A 112 18.76 -5.89 14.32
CA GLU A 112 18.78 -7.26 14.82
C GLU A 112 17.37 -7.71 15.15
N LEU A 113 17.07 -8.97 14.82
CA LEU A 113 15.90 -9.64 15.36
C LEU A 113 16.07 -9.84 16.88
N ALA A 114 14.97 -9.76 17.63
CA ALA A 114 15.01 -10.07 19.05
C ALA A 114 15.38 -11.55 19.25
N ARG A 115 15.92 -11.89 20.43
CA ARG A 115 16.37 -13.27 20.74
C ARG A 115 15.28 -14.32 20.51
N ALA A 116 14.03 -14.01 20.87
CA ALA A 116 12.89 -14.89 20.67
C ALA A 116 12.52 -15.07 19.17
N GLU A 117 12.86 -14.10 18.32
CA GLU A 117 12.53 -14.09 16.90
C GLU A 117 13.60 -14.80 16.07
N VAL A 118 14.88 -14.67 16.43
CA VAL A 118 16.01 -15.32 15.72
C VAL A 118 15.85 -16.84 15.66
N GLY A 119 15.32 -17.45 16.72
CA GLY A 119 15.15 -18.90 16.82
C GLY A 119 14.02 -19.50 15.98
N HIS A 120 13.22 -18.67 15.29
CA HIS A 120 12.07 -19.19 14.54
C HIS A 120 12.51 -19.88 13.24
N PRO A 121 12.06 -21.13 12.97
CA PRO A 121 12.58 -21.95 11.88
C PRO A 121 12.28 -21.37 10.49
N MET A 122 11.19 -20.62 10.33
CA MET A 122 10.75 -20.12 9.02
C MET A 122 11.47 -18.84 8.56
N TRP A 123 11.73 -17.90 9.47
CA TRP A 123 12.28 -16.59 9.11
C TRP A 123 13.69 -16.34 9.62
N GLY A 124 14.14 -17.04 10.67
CA GLY A 124 15.49 -16.89 11.22
C GLY A 124 16.57 -17.15 10.17
N PRO A 125 16.53 -18.29 9.44
CA PRO A 125 17.48 -18.57 8.37
C PRO A 125 17.45 -17.54 7.24
N VAL A 126 16.26 -17.09 6.84
CA VAL A 126 16.09 -16.10 5.75
C VAL A 126 16.66 -14.75 6.16
N PHE A 127 16.40 -14.29 7.39
CA PHE A 127 16.98 -13.04 7.90
C PHE A 127 18.50 -13.12 7.94
N ALA A 128 19.07 -14.22 8.46
CA ALA A 128 20.51 -14.42 8.52
C ALA A 128 21.16 -14.41 7.13
N GLU A 129 20.55 -15.07 6.15
CA GLU A 129 20.97 -15.06 4.75
C GLU A 129 21.00 -13.63 4.18
N VAL A 130 19.88 -12.91 4.28
CA VAL A 130 19.74 -11.54 3.74
C VAL A 130 20.71 -10.59 4.42
N LYS A 131 20.86 -10.67 5.74
CA LYS A 131 21.79 -9.84 6.51
C LYS A 131 23.23 -10.09 6.12
N HIS A 132 23.63 -11.36 5.99
CA HIS A 132 24.96 -11.70 5.52
C HIS A 132 25.20 -11.18 4.10
N ALA A 133 24.21 -11.26 3.21
CA ALA A 133 24.30 -10.70 1.86
C ALA A 133 24.39 -9.17 1.86
N ALA A 134 23.64 -8.47 2.73
CA ALA A 134 23.69 -7.03 2.86
C ALA A 134 25.04 -6.53 3.39
N ALA A 135 25.65 -7.25 4.34
CA ALA A 135 26.96 -6.89 4.90
C ALA A 135 28.15 -7.03 3.92
N ARG A 136 27.95 -7.69 2.77
CA ARG A 136 28.98 -7.86 1.73
C ARG A 136 28.90 -6.82 0.60
N ARG A 137 27.91 -5.93 0.63
CA ARG A 137 27.74 -4.86 -0.37
C ARG A 137 28.48 -3.60 0.07
#